data_AF-D6U009-F1
#
_entry.id   AF-D6U009-F1
#
_cell.length_a   1.000
_cell.length_b   1.000
_cell.length_c   1.000
_cell.angle_alpha   90.00
_cell.angle_beta   90.00
_cell.angle_gamma   90.00
#
_symmetry.space_group_name_H-M   'P 1'
#
loop_
_entity.id
_entity.type
_entity.pdbx_description
1 polymer ?
#
loop_
_entity_poly.entity_id
_entity_poly.type
_entity_poly.pdbx_seq_one_letter_code
_entity_poly.pdbx_strand_id
1 'polypeptide(L)'
;MRPKREGRSKGSRALAIDGEAGRTDRLRVGSLTFKYEKGSRLSMLTSELIRPRLRLSETTLSVEMVDPEDPKLQQTAQELIDILHKHVGCTQEALEKAFALYEGARVDYVFLRGLAKVLMDGATFTPRATPLPPKSIREQAFAYGPVFKQPDVFSPRSREEVLTELAQTLAIEPGQFDSMLFADRNAFYLLTDAGPAWTPSGLLARYNLELARGVLYWASHITIEAFSNYKDLWHFIKFFQLMFWAEALPEGGYRVELDGPISPFVASTLRYGRQMAAFLPALLLCDQWRLRASVHPPQARQELRYHLDYTSELRSHFKASGPFDSRLEADFAHDFEQKIGQKRKHWRLERESEVLLLDDTVMIPDFTFIDEQDETRRILVELVGFWHPTYLRRKIEKVKAAQCKHLLLLVYKGLNVTEEDFQETESEVLFFQQKPVLKDVMELVEAMAERMYGPRPAQTRKRKRK
;
A
#
# COMPACT_ATOMS: atom_id res chain seq x y z
N MET A 1 -28.17 -45.01 -20.07
CA MET A 1 -28.58 -43.76 -19.39
C MET A 1 -27.65 -43.47 -18.22
N ARG A 2 -26.69 -42.56 -18.42
CA ARG A 2 -25.92 -41.83 -17.38
C ARG A 2 -25.50 -40.49 -18.02
N PRO A 3 -25.60 -39.34 -17.33
CA PRO A 3 -25.34 -38.05 -17.95
C PRO A 3 -23.85 -37.70 -17.99
N LYS A 4 -23.46 -36.96 -19.03
CA LYS A 4 -22.12 -36.38 -19.26
C LYS A 4 -21.81 -35.32 -18.20
N ARG A 5 -20.59 -35.35 -17.64
CA ARG A 5 -20.00 -34.27 -16.83
C ARG A 5 -19.53 -33.14 -17.75
N GLU A 6 -19.96 -31.91 -17.45
CA GLU A 6 -19.45 -30.67 -18.02
C GLU A 6 -18.00 -30.40 -17.58
N GLY A 7 -17.22 -29.88 -18.51
CA GLY A 7 -15.80 -29.57 -18.35
C GLY A 7 -15.58 -28.30 -17.54
N ARG A 8 -14.72 -28.39 -16.52
CA ARG A 8 -14.17 -27.25 -15.78
C ARG A 8 -13.29 -26.39 -16.69
N SER A 9 -13.62 -25.10 -16.77
CA SER A 9 -12.74 -24.04 -17.27
C SER A 9 -11.46 -23.97 -16.42
N LYS A 10 -10.29 -23.95 -17.07
CA LYS A 10 -8.98 -23.76 -16.45
C LYS A 10 -8.80 -22.27 -16.13
N GLY A 11 -8.79 -21.91 -14.85
CA GLY A 11 -8.43 -20.57 -14.39
C GLY A 11 -6.97 -20.23 -14.76
N SER A 12 -6.76 -19.03 -15.30
CA SER A 12 -5.46 -18.53 -15.73
C SER A 12 -4.71 -17.91 -14.55
N ARG A 13 -3.50 -18.42 -14.27
CA ARG A 13 -2.54 -17.88 -13.29
C ARG A 13 -1.93 -16.57 -13.81
N ALA A 14 -2.02 -15.48 -13.05
CA ALA A 14 -1.18 -14.31 -13.28
C ALA A 14 0.28 -14.64 -12.92
N LEU A 15 1.15 -14.68 -13.92
CA LEU A 15 2.60 -14.83 -13.78
C LEU A 15 3.23 -13.47 -13.40
N ALA A 16 3.92 -13.43 -12.27
CA ALA A 16 4.75 -12.31 -11.87
C ALA A 16 6.00 -12.26 -12.76
N ILE A 17 6.25 -11.12 -13.40
CA ILE A 17 7.45 -10.89 -14.21
C ILE A 17 8.51 -10.28 -13.29
N ASP A 18 9.62 -10.99 -13.10
CA ASP A 18 10.83 -10.50 -12.46
C ASP A 18 11.58 -9.50 -13.37
N GLY A 19 12.14 -8.43 -12.78
CA GLY A 19 13.22 -7.66 -13.38
C GLY A 19 12.97 -6.15 -13.48
N GLU A 20 13.57 -5.39 -12.56
CA GLU A 20 14.60 -4.37 -12.83
C GLU A 20 14.77 -3.46 -11.60
N ALA A 21 15.95 -3.56 -10.98
CA ALA A 21 16.38 -2.69 -9.90
C ALA A 21 17.07 -1.44 -10.50
N GLY A 22 16.60 -0.25 -10.15
CA GLY A 22 17.41 0.96 -10.30
C GLY A 22 16.63 2.27 -10.50
N ARG A 23 16.82 3.17 -9.53
CA ARG A 23 16.58 4.63 -9.54
C ARG A 23 15.13 5.11 -9.34
N THR A 24 14.93 5.72 -8.16
CA THR A 24 13.72 6.42 -7.68
C THR A 24 12.46 5.56 -7.63
N ASP A 25 12.04 5.09 -6.44
CA ASP A 25 10.76 4.40 -6.28
C ASP A 25 9.60 5.41 -6.22
N ARG A 26 9.38 6.07 -7.35
CA ARG A 26 8.04 6.48 -7.77
C ARG A 26 7.43 5.26 -8.45
N LEU A 27 6.84 4.35 -7.68
CA LEU A 27 6.11 3.23 -8.25
C LEU A 27 4.76 3.73 -8.75
N ARG A 28 4.64 3.81 -10.08
CA ARG A 28 3.42 4.23 -10.77
C ARG A 28 2.40 3.10 -10.81
N VAL A 29 1.25 3.29 -10.16
CA VAL A 29 0.03 2.55 -10.49
C VAL A 29 -0.77 3.44 -11.44
N GLY A 30 -0.51 3.32 -12.75
CA GLY A 30 -1.05 4.27 -13.73
C GLY A 30 -0.36 5.64 -13.65
N SER A 31 -1.13 6.72 -13.49
CA SER A 31 -0.64 8.12 -13.33
C SER A 31 -0.18 8.45 -11.90
N LEU A 32 -0.67 7.69 -10.92
CA LEU A 32 -0.44 7.95 -9.50
C LEU A 32 1.01 7.69 -9.08
N THR A 33 1.59 8.67 -8.40
CA THR A 33 2.92 8.54 -7.77
C THR A 33 2.74 8.47 -6.26
N PHE A 34 2.74 7.28 -5.70
CA PHE A 34 2.75 7.11 -4.25
C PHE A 34 4.15 7.35 -3.71
N LYS A 35 4.26 8.22 -2.71
CA LYS A 35 5.48 8.34 -1.91
C LYS A 35 5.42 7.28 -0.82
N TYR A 36 5.98 6.11 -1.09
CA TYR A 36 6.33 5.17 -0.03
C TYR A 36 7.60 5.66 0.65
N GLU A 37 7.71 5.51 1.97
CA GLU A 37 8.93 5.88 2.68
C GLU A 37 10.09 5.00 2.20
N LYS A 38 11.17 5.67 1.78
CA LYS A 38 12.37 5.04 1.21
C LYS A 38 12.89 4.00 2.20
N GLY A 39 13.18 2.79 1.73
CA GLY A 39 13.82 1.75 2.55
C GLY A 39 12.90 0.92 3.44
N SER A 40 11.59 1.21 3.50
CA SER A 40 10.66 0.35 4.23
C SER A 40 10.59 -1.04 3.58
N ARG A 41 11.30 -2.00 4.18
CA ARG A 41 10.98 -3.41 4.00
C ARG A 41 9.53 -3.58 4.49
N LEU A 42 8.71 -4.37 3.79
CA LEU A 42 7.41 -4.87 4.28
C LEU A 42 7.63 -5.80 5.47
N SER A 43 8.14 -5.21 6.53
CA SER A 43 8.64 -5.80 7.75
C SER A 43 7.67 -5.37 8.83
N MET A 44 7.18 -6.34 9.59
CA MET A 44 6.21 -6.12 10.64
C MET A 44 6.74 -6.72 11.93
N LEU A 45 6.01 -6.48 13.02
CA LEU A 45 6.26 -7.18 14.27
C LEU A 45 6.21 -8.70 14.04
N THR A 46 7.15 -9.40 14.66
CA THR A 46 7.18 -10.86 14.61
C THR A 46 6.11 -11.45 15.50
N SER A 47 5.72 -12.70 15.24
CA SER A 47 4.70 -13.39 16.03
C SER A 47 5.01 -13.35 17.53
N GLU A 48 6.28 -13.50 17.92
CA GLU A 48 6.72 -13.47 19.33
C GLU A 48 6.47 -12.13 20.02
N LEU A 49 6.48 -11.02 19.27
CA LEU A 49 6.21 -9.67 19.79
C LEU A 49 4.71 -9.36 19.84
N ILE A 50 3.93 -9.95 18.93
CA ILE A 50 2.47 -9.75 18.87
C ILE A 50 1.73 -10.60 19.90
N ARG A 51 2.11 -11.88 20.01
CA ARG A 51 1.41 -12.89 20.82
C ARG A 51 1.11 -12.47 22.27
N PRO A 52 2.04 -11.84 23.02
CA PRO A 52 1.79 -11.44 24.41
C PRO A 52 0.70 -10.37 24.56
N ARG A 53 0.41 -9.62 23.49
CA ARG A 53 -0.62 -8.57 23.45
C ARG A 53 -1.97 -9.08 22.95
N LEU A 54 -2.10 -10.35 22.60
CA LEU A 54 -3.39 -10.91 22.20
C LEU A 54 -4.24 -11.22 23.43
N ARG A 55 -5.54 -10.97 23.33
CA ARG A 55 -6.55 -11.40 24.29
C ARG A 55 -7.56 -12.25 23.55
N LEU A 56 -7.62 -13.51 23.94
CA LEU A 56 -8.47 -14.52 23.32
C LEU A 56 -9.66 -14.74 24.24
N SER A 57 -10.87 -14.63 23.69
CA SER A 57 -12.10 -15.14 24.30
C SER A 57 -12.53 -16.41 23.57
N GLU A 58 -13.68 -16.99 23.93
CA GLU A 58 -14.14 -18.23 23.30
C GLU A 58 -14.30 -18.11 21.77
N THR A 59 -14.79 -16.97 21.29
CA THR A 59 -15.10 -16.77 19.86
C THR A 59 -14.43 -15.54 19.24
N THR A 60 -13.77 -14.71 20.03
CA THR A 60 -13.20 -13.43 19.58
C THR A 60 -11.74 -13.29 19.97
N LEU A 61 -11.02 -12.52 19.16
CA LEU A 61 -9.67 -12.06 19.45
C LEU A 61 -9.67 -10.53 19.50
N SER A 62 -9.02 -9.98 20.52
CA SER A 62 -8.68 -8.55 20.59
C SER A 62 -7.19 -8.37 20.82
N VAL A 63 -6.71 -7.17 20.51
CA VAL A 63 -5.32 -6.77 20.71
C VAL A 63 -5.31 -5.74 21.85
N GLU A 64 -4.53 -6.02 22.88
CA GLU A 64 -4.26 -5.08 23.97
C GLU A 64 -3.29 -4.00 23.48
N MET A 65 -3.86 -2.89 23.04
CA MET A 65 -3.12 -1.69 22.63
C MET A 65 -2.53 -0.97 23.84
N VAL A 66 -1.49 -0.17 23.59
CA VAL A 66 -0.97 0.78 24.57
C VAL A 66 -1.59 2.16 24.38
N ASP A 67 -1.72 2.92 25.45
CA ASP A 67 -2.14 4.33 25.37
C ASP A 67 -0.97 5.18 24.84
N PRO A 68 -1.10 5.83 23.65
CA PRO A 68 -0.07 6.71 23.12
C PRO A 68 0.20 7.95 23.98
N GLU A 69 -0.71 8.31 24.89
CA GLU A 69 -0.62 9.48 25.77
C GLU A 69 -0.07 9.13 27.17
N ASP A 70 0.24 7.86 27.46
CA ASP A 70 0.85 7.47 28.73
C ASP A 70 2.27 8.08 28.86
N PRO A 71 2.53 8.94 29.87
CA PRO A 71 3.81 9.62 30.01
C PRO A 71 5.02 8.68 30.19
N LYS A 72 4.84 7.53 30.85
CA LYS A 72 5.92 6.55 31.06
C LYS A 72 6.28 5.83 29.76
N LEU A 73 5.26 5.50 28.97
CA LEU A 73 5.47 4.89 27.66
C LEU A 73 6.06 5.88 26.67
N GLN A 74 5.62 7.15 26.69
CA GLN A 74 6.21 8.21 25.89
C GLN A 74 7.67 8.46 26.26
N GLN A 75 8.02 8.45 27.55
CA GLN A 75 9.42 8.56 27.97
C GLN A 75 10.26 7.42 27.39
N THR A 76 9.78 6.17 27.51
CA THR A 76 10.46 5.01 26.95
C THR A 76 10.61 5.12 25.42
N ALA A 77 9.56 5.57 24.72
CA ALA A 77 9.60 5.80 23.28
C ALA A 77 10.62 6.90 22.90
N GLN A 78 10.67 8.00 23.65
CA GLN A 78 11.64 9.08 23.43
C GLN A 78 13.08 8.58 23.58
N GLU A 79 13.37 7.81 24.63
CA GLU A 79 14.71 7.27 24.88
C GLU A 79 15.17 6.34 23.74
N LEU A 80 14.26 5.52 23.18
CA LEU A 80 14.56 4.69 22.00
C LEU A 80 14.77 5.52 20.72
N ILE A 81 13.97 6.59 20.52
CA ILE A 81 14.14 7.52 19.41
C ILE A 81 15.50 8.23 19.50
N ASP A 82 15.92 8.63 20.71
CA ASP A 82 17.22 9.27 20.95
C ASP A 82 18.37 8.32 20.65
N ILE A 83 18.23 7.03 21.03
CA ILE A 83 19.20 5.99 20.67
C ILE A 83 19.30 5.86 19.15
N LEU A 84 18.18 5.80 18.42
CA LEU A 84 18.17 5.72 16.96
C LEU A 84 18.92 6.90 16.32
N HIS A 85 18.59 8.13 16.72
CA HIS A 85 19.22 9.33 16.17
C HIS A 85 20.72 9.42 16.47
N LYS A 86 21.14 9.00 17.68
CA LYS A 86 22.56 8.96 18.05
C LYS A 86 23.38 7.99 17.20
N HIS A 87 22.75 6.98 16.61
CA HIS A 87 23.41 5.95 15.81
C HIS A 87 23.28 6.16 14.29
N VAL A 88 22.81 7.33 13.83
CA VAL A 88 22.87 7.67 12.40
C VAL A 88 24.33 7.68 11.95
N GLY A 89 24.63 6.95 10.88
CA GLY A 89 25.98 6.68 10.39
C GLY A 89 26.66 5.46 11.02
N CYS A 90 26.09 4.83 12.05
CA CYS A 90 26.59 3.58 12.62
C CYS A 90 26.01 2.35 11.90
N THR A 91 26.57 1.17 12.17
CA THR A 91 26.07 -0.09 11.61
C THR A 91 24.75 -0.52 12.23
N GLN A 92 23.96 -1.31 11.49
CA GLN A 92 22.74 -1.94 12.00
C GLN A 92 23.01 -2.72 13.29
N GLU A 93 24.09 -3.50 13.34
CA GLU A 93 24.49 -4.27 14.53
C GLU A 93 24.80 -3.37 15.74
N ALA A 94 25.44 -2.22 15.53
CA ALA A 94 25.75 -1.29 16.62
C ALA A 94 24.46 -0.73 17.24
N LEU A 95 23.48 -0.39 16.41
CA LEU A 95 22.16 0.05 16.86
C LEU A 95 21.39 -1.06 17.59
N GLU A 96 21.39 -2.28 17.05
CA GLU A 96 20.76 -3.44 17.71
C GLU A 96 21.38 -3.71 19.09
N LYS A 97 22.72 -3.61 19.22
CA LYS A 97 23.42 -3.70 20.50
C LYS A 97 23.04 -2.57 21.45
N ALA A 98 22.87 -1.34 20.96
CA ALA A 98 22.45 -0.22 21.79
C ALA A 98 21.02 -0.41 22.33
N PHE A 99 20.10 -0.90 21.51
CA PHE A 99 18.76 -1.27 21.97
C PHE A 99 18.79 -2.41 22.99
N ALA A 100 19.60 -3.45 22.76
CA ALA A 100 19.76 -4.55 23.73
C ALA A 100 20.37 -4.08 25.06
N LEU A 101 21.31 -3.14 25.03
CA LEU A 101 21.88 -2.54 26.25
C LEU A 101 20.84 -1.73 27.02
N TYR A 102 19.99 -0.97 26.31
CA TYR A 102 18.88 -0.22 26.92
C TYR A 102 17.80 -1.13 27.51
N GLU A 103 17.49 -2.25 26.84
CA GLU A 103 16.59 -3.29 27.38
C GLU A 103 17.10 -3.81 28.72
N GLY A 104 18.39 -4.17 28.81
CA GLY A 104 19.03 -4.57 30.07
C GLY A 104 18.25 -5.65 30.83
N ALA A 105 17.87 -5.34 32.08
CA ALA A 105 17.10 -6.22 32.95
C ALA A 105 15.61 -5.81 33.08
N ARG A 106 15.10 -4.99 32.15
CA ARG A 106 13.71 -4.51 32.21
C ARG A 106 12.71 -5.65 31.97
N VAL A 107 11.60 -5.60 32.70
CA VAL A 107 10.54 -6.63 32.63
C VAL A 107 9.63 -6.48 31.42
N ASP A 108 9.57 -5.29 30.83
CA ASP A 108 8.77 -4.96 29.65
C ASP A 108 9.54 -5.14 28.32
N TYR A 109 10.54 -6.03 28.31
CA TYR A 109 11.41 -6.28 27.15
C TYR A 109 10.66 -6.58 25.84
N VAL A 110 9.52 -7.28 25.89
CA VAL A 110 8.69 -7.55 24.69
C VAL A 110 8.23 -6.24 24.05
N PHE A 111 7.79 -5.28 24.86
CA PHE A 111 7.35 -3.98 24.40
C PHE A 111 8.50 -3.15 23.83
N LEU A 112 9.65 -3.14 24.52
CA LEU A 112 10.87 -2.48 24.03
C LEU A 112 11.34 -3.02 22.69
N ARG A 113 11.41 -4.34 22.56
CA ARG A 113 11.74 -5.01 21.28
C ARG A 113 10.72 -4.69 20.21
N GLY A 114 9.44 -4.58 20.57
CA GLY A 114 8.37 -4.11 19.70
C GLY A 114 8.64 -2.72 19.14
N LEU A 115 8.89 -1.74 19.99
CA LEU A 115 9.20 -0.37 19.57
C LEU A 115 10.50 -0.28 18.76
N ALA A 116 11.57 -0.93 19.24
CA ALA A 116 12.84 -1.00 18.51
C ALA A 116 12.65 -1.60 17.11
N LYS A 117 11.83 -2.65 16.99
CA LYS A 117 11.49 -3.25 15.69
C LYS A 117 10.76 -2.28 14.77
N VAL A 118 9.81 -1.50 15.28
CA VAL A 118 9.11 -0.46 14.51
C VAL A 118 10.08 0.60 14.00
N LEU A 119 10.99 1.08 14.86
CA LEU A 119 12.03 2.03 14.47
C LEU A 119 12.96 1.47 13.40
N MET A 120 13.42 0.23 13.58
CA MET A 120 14.28 -0.46 12.61
C MET A 120 13.60 -0.68 11.26
N ASP A 121 12.29 -0.94 11.25
CA ASP A 121 11.52 -1.14 10.01
C ASP A 121 11.24 0.17 9.27
N GLY A 122 11.17 1.29 10.00
CA GLY A 122 11.05 2.63 9.43
C GLY A 122 12.38 3.24 8.95
N ALA A 123 13.51 2.69 9.36
CA ALA A 123 14.84 3.19 9.03
C ALA A 123 15.39 2.65 7.69
N THR A 124 16.27 3.41 7.05
CA THR A 124 17.02 2.96 5.85
C THR A 124 18.46 2.61 6.19
N PHE A 125 18.82 1.36 5.91
CA PHE A 125 20.19 0.86 6.01
C PHE A 125 20.79 0.64 4.62
N THR A 126 21.93 1.26 4.34
CA THR A 126 22.63 1.12 3.05
C THR A 126 23.94 0.36 3.20
N PRO A 127 24.29 -0.51 2.23
CA PRO A 127 25.61 -1.14 2.19
C PRO A 127 26.71 -0.07 2.21
N ARG A 128 27.78 -0.34 2.94
CA ARG A 128 28.96 0.52 2.96
C ARG A 128 29.68 0.43 1.62
N ALA A 129 30.09 1.57 1.07
CA ALA A 129 30.92 1.61 -0.12
C ALA A 129 32.28 0.95 0.15
N THR A 130 32.70 0.05 -0.75
CA THR A 130 33.96 -0.67 -0.68
C THR A 130 34.68 -0.53 -2.02
N PRO A 131 36.03 -0.44 -2.04
CA PRO A 131 36.78 -0.30 -3.29
C PRO A 131 36.72 -1.57 -4.16
N LEU A 132 36.50 -2.72 -3.52
CA LEU A 132 36.33 -4.02 -4.16
C LEU A 132 35.09 -4.71 -3.58
N PRO A 133 34.41 -5.58 -4.35
CA PRO A 133 33.30 -6.37 -3.83
C PRO A 133 33.72 -7.15 -2.57
N PRO A 134 32.96 -7.09 -1.45
CA PRO A 134 33.31 -7.77 -0.19
C PRO A 134 33.56 -9.28 -0.35
N LYS A 135 32.85 -9.92 -1.29
CA LYS A 135 33.10 -11.32 -1.66
C LYS A 135 34.54 -11.57 -2.11
N SER A 136 35.09 -10.71 -2.97
CA SER A 136 36.46 -10.82 -3.49
C SER A 136 37.50 -10.55 -2.40
N ILE A 137 37.22 -9.60 -1.50
CA ILE A 137 38.07 -9.34 -0.33
C ILE A 137 38.13 -10.59 0.56
N ARG A 138 36.98 -11.23 0.81
CA ARG A 138 36.90 -12.49 1.59
C ARG A 138 37.62 -13.65 0.92
N GLU A 139 37.48 -13.82 -0.39
CA GLU A 139 38.17 -14.88 -1.14
C GLU A 139 39.70 -14.79 -0.98
N GLN A 140 40.26 -13.58 -1.09
CA GLN A 140 41.69 -13.36 -0.90
C GLN A 140 42.11 -13.51 0.56
N ALA A 141 41.35 -12.93 1.49
CA ALA A 141 41.66 -13.02 2.92
C ALA A 141 41.63 -14.47 3.42
N PHE A 142 40.64 -15.26 3.02
CA PHE A 142 40.46 -16.63 3.50
C PHE A 142 41.40 -17.63 2.81
N ALA A 143 42.04 -17.27 1.69
CA ALA A 143 43.06 -18.10 1.04
C ALA A 143 44.32 -18.29 1.90
N TYR A 144 44.59 -17.38 2.85
CA TYR A 144 45.71 -17.47 3.79
C TYR A 144 45.52 -18.54 4.88
N GLY A 145 44.31 -19.11 5.01
CA GLY A 145 43.98 -20.07 6.06
C GLY A 145 43.78 -19.42 7.44
N PRO A 146 43.75 -20.21 8.52
CA PRO A 146 43.57 -19.68 9.87
C PRO A 146 44.78 -18.82 10.28
N VAL A 147 44.49 -17.63 10.81
CA VAL A 147 45.49 -16.69 11.34
C VAL A 147 45.11 -16.29 12.76
N PHE A 148 46.11 -16.16 13.63
CA PHE A 148 45.90 -15.96 15.06
C PHE A 148 46.51 -14.63 15.51
N LYS A 149 45.99 -14.07 16.61
CA LYS A 149 46.54 -12.83 17.19
C LYS A 149 47.96 -13.03 17.69
N GLN A 150 48.24 -14.19 18.30
CA GLN A 150 49.58 -14.58 18.71
C GLN A 150 50.11 -15.59 17.70
N PRO A 151 51.27 -15.34 17.08
CA PRO A 151 51.89 -16.31 16.18
C PRO A 151 52.34 -17.54 16.98
N ASP A 152 52.29 -18.71 16.34
CA ASP A 152 52.77 -19.97 16.88
C ASP A 152 53.65 -20.71 15.86
N VAL A 153 54.15 -21.89 16.24
CA VAL A 153 55.06 -22.70 15.40
C VAL A 153 54.41 -23.09 14.06
N PHE A 154 53.09 -23.27 14.03
CA PHE A 154 52.34 -23.66 12.83
C PHE A 154 51.79 -22.46 12.07
N SER A 155 51.67 -21.30 12.72
CA SER A 155 51.17 -20.02 12.19
C SER A 155 52.14 -18.89 12.55
N PRO A 156 53.29 -18.80 11.86
CA PRO A 156 54.37 -17.88 12.25
C PRO A 156 54.05 -16.41 12.00
N ARG A 157 53.05 -16.11 11.15
CA ARG A 157 52.56 -14.75 10.89
C ARG A 157 51.38 -14.43 11.78
N SER A 158 51.39 -13.24 12.37
CA SER A 158 50.24 -12.76 13.15
C SER A 158 49.09 -12.35 12.21
N ARG A 159 47.87 -12.34 12.74
CA ARG A 159 46.68 -11.81 12.05
C ARG A 159 46.91 -10.39 11.53
N GLU A 160 47.54 -9.54 12.34
CA GLU A 160 47.75 -8.13 12.02
C GLU A 160 48.72 -7.94 10.85
N GLU A 161 49.78 -8.76 10.80
CA GLU A 161 50.71 -8.80 9.67
C GLU A 161 49.99 -9.21 8.37
N VAL A 162 49.22 -10.30 8.41
CA VAL A 162 48.50 -10.80 7.23
C VAL A 162 47.48 -9.79 6.73
N LEU A 163 46.72 -9.16 7.63
CA LEU A 163 45.74 -8.14 7.24
C LEU A 163 46.42 -6.88 6.69
N THR A 164 47.57 -6.48 7.22
CA THR A 164 48.32 -5.32 6.71
C THR A 164 48.87 -5.60 5.31
N GLU A 165 49.42 -6.80 5.08
CA GLU A 165 49.89 -7.26 3.77
C GLU A 165 48.75 -7.29 2.74
N LEU A 166 47.60 -7.85 3.12
CA LEU A 166 46.40 -7.90 2.28
C LEU A 166 45.84 -6.50 1.99
N ALA A 167 45.79 -5.62 2.98
CA ALA A 167 45.31 -4.26 2.84
C ALA A 167 46.18 -3.49 1.83
N GLN A 168 47.51 -3.60 1.92
CA GLN A 168 48.43 -3.01 0.94
C GLN A 168 48.21 -3.58 -0.47
N THR A 169 48.12 -4.91 -0.60
CA THR A 169 47.91 -5.59 -1.88
C THR A 169 46.62 -5.15 -2.56
N LEU A 170 45.57 -4.94 -1.77
CA LEU A 170 44.24 -4.58 -2.26
C LEU A 170 43.99 -3.06 -2.32
N ALA A 171 45.00 -2.25 -1.99
CA ALA A 171 44.89 -0.80 -1.85
C ALA A 171 43.74 -0.36 -0.91
N ILE A 172 43.56 -1.10 0.19
CA ILE A 172 42.60 -0.84 1.27
C ILE A 172 43.37 -0.26 2.46
N GLU A 173 42.77 0.68 3.18
CA GLU A 173 43.34 1.19 4.43
C GLU A 173 43.32 0.09 5.51
N PRO A 174 44.45 -0.27 6.16
CA PRO A 174 44.52 -1.41 7.07
C PRO A 174 43.48 -1.38 8.21
N GLY A 175 43.18 -0.19 8.76
CA GLY A 175 42.18 -0.02 9.81
C GLY A 175 40.74 -0.27 9.35
N GLN A 176 40.47 -0.26 8.04
CA GLN A 176 39.14 -0.48 7.49
C GLN A 176 38.90 -1.89 6.99
N PHE A 177 39.95 -2.69 6.84
CA PHE A 177 39.88 -4.02 6.22
C PHE A 177 38.81 -4.91 6.86
N ASP A 178 38.80 -4.99 8.19
CA ASP A 178 37.84 -5.79 8.96
C ASP A 178 36.39 -5.38 8.69
N SER A 179 36.15 -4.08 8.60
CA SER A 179 34.82 -3.53 8.34
C SER A 179 34.34 -3.73 6.90
N MET A 180 35.26 -4.05 5.96
CA MET A 180 34.94 -4.27 4.55
C MET A 180 34.60 -5.74 4.24
N LEU A 181 35.13 -6.71 5.01
CA LEU A 181 34.93 -8.15 4.77
C LEU A 181 33.44 -8.53 4.65
N PHE A 182 32.60 -7.93 5.49
CA PHE A 182 31.17 -8.24 5.59
C PHE A 182 30.29 -7.02 5.32
N ALA A 183 30.80 -6.01 4.62
CA ALA A 183 30.02 -4.82 4.23
C ALA A 183 28.80 -5.14 3.34
N ASP A 184 28.75 -6.35 2.76
CA ASP A 184 27.63 -6.91 2.00
C ASP A 184 26.56 -7.61 2.88
N ARG A 185 26.73 -7.63 4.20
CA ARG A 185 25.75 -8.19 5.15
C ARG A 185 24.98 -7.08 5.85
N ASN A 186 23.66 -7.28 6.01
CA ASN A 186 22.75 -6.31 6.65
C ASN A 186 23.28 -5.77 8.00
N ALA A 187 23.85 -6.63 8.85
CA ALA A 187 24.42 -6.24 10.15
C ALA A 187 25.45 -5.09 10.05
N PHE A 188 26.16 -4.98 8.93
CA PHE A 188 27.19 -3.95 8.70
C PHE A 188 26.70 -2.80 7.80
N TYR A 189 25.44 -2.81 7.39
CA TYR A 189 24.87 -1.69 6.65
C TYR A 189 24.77 -0.47 7.58
N LEU A 190 25.02 0.71 7.03
CA LEU A 190 25.00 1.95 7.78
C LEU A 190 23.58 2.50 7.85
N LEU A 191 23.16 2.96 9.03
CA LEU A 191 21.94 3.72 9.20
C LEU A 191 22.10 5.08 8.50
N THR A 192 21.39 5.28 7.40
CA THR A 192 21.47 6.52 6.60
C THR A 192 20.24 7.40 6.70
N ASP A 193 19.12 6.81 7.10
CA ASP A 193 17.87 7.52 7.33
C ASP A 193 17.19 6.90 8.55
N ALA A 194 16.86 7.72 9.55
CA ALA A 194 16.15 7.29 10.76
C ALA A 194 14.64 7.07 10.52
N GLY A 195 14.16 7.35 9.31
CA GLY A 195 12.77 7.19 8.92
C GLY A 195 11.97 8.48 9.12
N PRO A 196 10.65 8.39 9.39
CA PRO A 196 9.84 9.59 9.61
C PRO A 196 10.31 10.37 10.84
N ALA A 197 9.87 11.62 10.95
CA ALA A 197 10.08 12.44 12.13
C ALA A 197 9.30 11.87 13.32
N TRP A 198 9.89 10.88 14.01
CA TRP A 198 9.26 10.18 15.11
C TRP A 198 8.97 11.12 16.28
N THR A 199 7.74 11.08 16.75
CA THR A 199 7.37 11.56 18.09
C THR A 199 7.10 10.36 18.99
N PRO A 200 7.22 10.48 20.32
CA PRO A 200 6.89 9.40 21.24
C PRO A 200 5.49 8.82 21.04
N SER A 201 4.48 9.69 20.99
CA SER A 201 3.09 9.28 20.73
C SER A 201 2.91 8.68 19.33
N GLY A 202 3.61 9.20 18.32
CA GLY A 202 3.61 8.68 16.95
C GLY A 202 4.19 7.26 16.87
N LEU A 203 5.27 6.98 17.61
CA LEU A 203 5.88 5.65 17.68
C LEU A 203 4.93 4.66 18.37
N LEU A 204 4.29 5.05 19.48
CA LEU A 204 3.31 4.22 20.20
C LEU A 204 2.08 3.92 19.33
N ALA A 205 1.53 4.94 18.66
CA ALA A 205 0.43 4.77 17.71
C ALA A 205 0.83 3.84 16.56
N ARG A 206 2.07 3.97 16.06
CA ARG A 206 2.58 3.08 15.02
C ARG A 206 2.74 1.64 15.51
N TYR A 207 3.20 1.45 16.75
CA TYR A 207 3.30 0.13 17.37
C TYR A 207 1.93 -0.56 17.49
N ASN A 208 0.89 0.17 17.94
CA ASN A 208 -0.48 -0.35 17.97
C ASN A 208 -0.97 -0.81 16.59
N LEU A 209 -0.67 -0.01 15.55
CA LEU A 209 -0.98 -0.39 14.18
C LEU A 209 -0.27 -1.67 13.76
N GLU A 210 1.02 -1.82 14.06
CA GLU A 210 1.75 -3.04 13.71
C GLU A 210 1.25 -4.28 14.49
N LEU A 211 0.78 -4.11 15.73
CA LEU A 211 0.12 -5.19 16.46
C LEU A 211 -1.18 -5.62 15.76
N ALA A 212 -2.03 -4.67 15.37
CA ALA A 212 -3.28 -4.93 14.64
C ALA A 212 -3.01 -5.61 13.29
N ARG A 213 -2.05 -5.10 12.53
CA ARG A 213 -1.60 -5.70 11.26
C ARG A 213 -1.10 -7.13 11.43
N GLY A 214 -0.36 -7.36 12.52
CA GLY A 214 0.19 -8.66 12.88
C GLY A 214 -0.83 -9.78 12.95
N VAL A 215 -2.04 -9.49 13.44
CA VAL A 215 -3.14 -10.47 13.54
C VAL A 215 -3.58 -10.98 12.17
N LEU A 216 -3.55 -10.14 11.14
CA LEU A 216 -4.03 -10.48 9.79
C LEU A 216 -3.16 -11.52 9.09
N TYR A 217 -1.95 -11.81 9.59
CA TYR A 217 -1.14 -12.95 9.10
C TYR A 217 -1.79 -14.30 9.36
N TRP A 218 -2.66 -14.38 10.37
CA TRP A 218 -3.39 -15.60 10.70
C TRP A 218 -4.79 -15.62 10.12
N ALA A 219 -5.14 -14.66 9.25
CA ALA A 219 -6.47 -14.60 8.66
C ALA A 219 -6.64 -15.66 7.56
N SER A 220 -7.73 -16.42 7.63
CA SER A 220 -8.21 -17.27 6.54
C SER A 220 -9.08 -16.48 5.56
N HIS A 221 -9.87 -15.54 6.08
CA HIS A 221 -10.77 -14.69 5.31
C HIS A 221 -10.93 -13.32 5.99
N ILE A 222 -11.08 -12.26 5.20
CA ILE A 222 -11.32 -10.89 5.67
C ILE A 222 -12.48 -10.29 4.89
N THR A 223 -13.47 -9.76 5.59
CA THR A 223 -14.56 -8.96 5.02
C THR A 223 -14.38 -7.52 5.44
N ILE A 224 -14.42 -6.61 4.48
CA ILE A 224 -14.34 -5.17 4.67
C ILE A 224 -15.64 -4.55 4.17
N GLU A 225 -16.26 -3.69 4.96
CA GLU A 225 -17.35 -2.81 4.50
C GLU A 225 -16.82 -1.38 4.55
N ALA A 226 -16.85 -0.67 3.42
CA ALA A 226 -16.36 0.71 3.32
C ALA A 226 -17.43 1.61 2.69
N PHE A 227 -17.76 2.71 3.35
CA PHE A 227 -18.92 3.55 2.99
C PHE A 227 -18.52 4.90 2.39
N SER A 228 -17.37 5.45 2.78
CA SER A 228 -16.87 6.73 2.27
C SER A 228 -15.35 6.74 2.12
N ASN A 229 -14.84 7.61 1.24
CA ASN A 229 -13.42 7.82 0.99
C ASN A 229 -12.61 6.53 0.71
N TYR A 230 -13.25 5.56 0.04
CA TYR A 230 -12.70 4.22 -0.22
C TYR A 230 -11.80 4.15 -1.46
N LYS A 231 -11.51 5.27 -2.12
CA LYS A 231 -10.64 5.29 -3.33
C LYS A 231 -9.26 4.72 -3.01
N ASP A 232 -8.65 5.22 -1.93
CA ASP A 232 -7.34 4.77 -1.48
C ASP A 232 -7.37 3.29 -1.10
N LEU A 233 -8.44 2.79 -0.48
CA LEU A 233 -8.62 1.37 -0.22
C LEU A 233 -8.49 0.55 -1.51
N TRP A 234 -9.22 0.91 -2.57
CA TRP A 234 -9.14 0.19 -3.85
C TRP A 234 -7.78 0.28 -4.54
N HIS A 235 -7.15 1.46 -4.48
CA HIS A 235 -5.80 1.64 -4.99
C HIS A 235 -4.81 0.71 -4.30
N PHE A 236 -4.86 0.65 -2.97
CA PHE A 236 -3.95 -0.17 -2.20
C PHE A 236 -4.27 -1.66 -2.33
N ILE A 237 -5.53 -2.08 -2.44
CA ILE A 237 -5.91 -3.47 -2.78
C ILE A 237 -5.23 -3.91 -4.08
N LYS A 238 -5.29 -3.06 -5.13
CA LYS A 238 -4.63 -3.32 -6.41
C LYS A 238 -3.11 -3.28 -6.31
N PHE A 239 -2.56 -2.30 -5.59
CA PHE A 239 -1.12 -2.11 -5.42
C PHE A 239 -0.49 -3.32 -4.72
N PHE A 240 -1.14 -3.83 -3.67
CA PHE A 240 -0.71 -5.02 -2.96
C PHE A 240 -1.08 -6.32 -3.68
N GLN A 241 -1.74 -6.25 -4.85
CA GLN A 241 -2.12 -7.41 -5.67
C GLN A 241 -2.96 -8.42 -4.87
N LEU A 242 -3.88 -7.92 -4.04
CA LEU A 242 -4.72 -8.78 -3.23
C LEU A 242 -5.80 -9.41 -4.09
N MET A 243 -6.14 -10.67 -3.78
CA MET A 243 -7.29 -11.33 -4.38
C MET A 243 -8.53 -10.89 -3.63
N PHE A 244 -9.50 -10.35 -4.37
CA PHE A 244 -10.71 -9.82 -3.77
C PHE A 244 -11.95 -10.19 -4.57
N TRP A 245 -13.06 -10.30 -3.87
CA TRP A 245 -14.40 -10.23 -4.42
C TRP A 245 -15.07 -8.99 -3.84
N ALA A 246 -16.00 -8.38 -4.57
CA ALA A 246 -16.71 -7.23 -4.04
C ALA A 246 -18.13 -7.11 -4.58
N GLU A 247 -18.97 -6.45 -3.78
CA GLU A 247 -20.35 -6.11 -4.10
C GLU A 247 -20.67 -4.70 -3.59
N ALA A 248 -21.53 -3.99 -4.31
CA ALA A 248 -22.08 -2.73 -3.84
C ALA A 248 -23.13 -2.99 -2.74
N LEU A 249 -23.12 -2.18 -1.68
CA LEU A 249 -24.09 -2.28 -0.60
C LEU A 249 -25.36 -1.46 -0.89
N PRO A 250 -26.56 -1.93 -0.48
CA PRO A 250 -27.83 -1.20 -0.70
C PRO A 250 -27.84 0.20 -0.08
N GLU A 251 -27.23 0.35 1.10
CA GLU A 251 -27.08 1.61 1.84
C GLU A 251 -25.96 2.53 1.32
N GLY A 252 -25.29 2.13 0.24
CA GLY A 252 -24.12 2.82 -0.31
C GLY A 252 -22.80 2.25 0.21
N GLY A 253 -21.75 2.40 -0.59
CA GLY A 253 -20.44 1.81 -0.32
C GLY A 253 -20.29 0.38 -0.87
N TYR A 254 -19.25 -0.30 -0.41
CA TYR A 254 -18.84 -1.60 -0.93
C TYR A 254 -18.51 -2.57 0.18
N ARG A 255 -18.94 -3.83 0.00
CA ARG A 255 -18.39 -4.97 0.72
C ARG A 255 -17.29 -5.60 -0.13
N VAL A 256 -16.12 -5.77 0.45
CA VAL A 256 -14.95 -6.38 -0.16
C VAL A 256 -14.57 -7.60 0.66
N GLU A 257 -14.52 -8.75 0.02
CA GLU A 257 -14.03 -10.00 0.59
C GLU A 257 -12.60 -10.24 0.09
N LEU A 258 -11.70 -10.56 1.01
CA LEU A 258 -10.30 -10.85 0.74
C LEU A 258 -9.97 -12.25 1.26
N ASP A 259 -9.32 -13.05 0.42
CA ASP A 259 -8.68 -14.29 0.86
C ASP A 259 -7.51 -13.97 1.77
N GLY A 260 -7.49 -14.51 2.99
CA GLY A 260 -6.42 -14.28 3.94
C GLY A 260 -5.15 -15.11 3.65
N PRO A 261 -4.03 -14.85 4.35
CA PRO A 261 -2.74 -15.47 4.03
C PRO A 261 -2.67 -16.99 4.21
N ILE A 262 -3.55 -17.55 5.05
CA ILE A 262 -3.65 -18.99 5.28
C ILE A 262 -4.82 -19.63 4.50
N SER A 263 -5.45 -18.88 3.58
CA SER A 263 -6.47 -19.41 2.67
C SER A 263 -5.89 -20.55 1.82
N PRO A 264 -6.64 -21.65 1.59
CA PRO A 264 -6.18 -22.78 0.77
C PRO A 264 -5.91 -22.39 -0.70
N PHE A 265 -6.41 -21.23 -1.14
CA PHE A 265 -6.21 -20.72 -2.49
C PHE A 265 -4.88 -19.97 -2.69
N VAL A 266 -4.13 -19.73 -1.60
CA VAL A 266 -2.86 -18.99 -1.62
C VAL A 266 -1.66 -19.95 -1.64
N ALA A 267 -0.99 -20.06 -2.78
CA ALA A 267 0.18 -20.93 -2.93
C ALA A 267 1.48 -20.38 -2.30
N SER A 268 1.59 -19.06 -2.12
CA SER A 268 2.76 -18.38 -1.51
C SER A 268 2.34 -17.54 -0.31
N THR A 269 2.00 -18.24 0.78
CA THR A 269 1.41 -17.68 2.01
C THR A 269 2.25 -16.58 2.65
N LEU A 270 3.59 -16.69 2.61
CA LEU A 270 4.49 -15.70 3.20
C LEU A 270 4.56 -14.38 2.41
N ARG A 271 4.67 -14.42 1.08
CA ARG A 271 4.76 -13.20 0.26
C ARG A 271 3.41 -12.49 0.22
N TYR A 272 2.35 -13.25 -0.03
CA TYR A 272 0.99 -12.73 -0.03
C TYR A 272 0.59 -12.23 1.37
N GLY A 273 0.98 -12.93 2.44
CA GLY A 273 0.73 -12.48 3.81
C GLY A 273 1.32 -11.13 4.16
N ARG A 274 2.54 -10.85 3.66
CA ARG A 274 3.17 -9.53 3.81
C ARG A 274 2.40 -8.43 3.07
N GLN A 275 1.96 -8.70 1.85
CA GLN A 275 1.17 -7.77 1.05
C GLN A 275 -0.21 -7.53 1.70
N MET A 276 -0.88 -8.59 2.13
CA MET A 276 -2.16 -8.55 2.83
C MET A 276 -2.07 -7.68 4.09
N ALA A 277 -1.21 -8.02 5.05
CA ALA A 277 -1.13 -7.23 6.28
C ALA A 277 -0.67 -5.78 6.04
N ALA A 278 -0.12 -5.46 4.86
CA ALA A 278 0.26 -4.11 4.48
C ALA A 278 -0.89 -3.25 3.95
N PHE A 279 -2.07 -3.82 3.69
CA PHE A 279 -3.24 -3.05 3.27
C PHE A 279 -3.91 -2.32 4.44
N LEU A 280 -3.86 -2.84 5.67
CA LEU A 280 -4.64 -2.28 6.80
C LEU A 280 -4.49 -0.75 6.97
N PRO A 281 -3.29 -0.13 6.85
CA PRO A 281 -3.16 1.32 6.91
C PRO A 281 -3.97 2.06 5.84
N ALA A 282 -4.20 1.47 4.67
CA ALA A 282 -5.05 2.05 3.63
C ALA A 282 -6.52 2.06 4.02
N LEU A 283 -7.01 1.03 4.71
CA LEU A 283 -8.37 1.00 5.20
C LEU A 283 -8.65 2.14 6.20
N LEU A 284 -7.65 2.49 7.01
CA LEU A 284 -7.73 3.61 7.97
C LEU A 284 -7.82 4.99 7.31
N LEU A 285 -7.69 5.09 5.97
CA LEU A 285 -7.93 6.33 5.22
C LEU A 285 -9.43 6.53 4.89
N CYS A 286 -10.25 5.49 5.03
CA CYS A 286 -11.71 5.59 4.88
C CYS A 286 -12.31 6.24 6.14
N ASP A 287 -13.35 7.06 6.01
CA ASP A 287 -13.97 7.69 7.21
C ASP A 287 -14.92 6.74 7.93
N GLN A 288 -15.63 5.90 7.17
CA GLN A 288 -16.60 4.94 7.69
C GLN A 288 -16.30 3.57 7.10
N TRP A 289 -15.88 2.65 7.96
CA TRP A 289 -15.49 1.30 7.56
C TRP A 289 -15.64 0.29 8.70
N ARG A 290 -15.72 -0.98 8.33
CA ARG A 290 -15.68 -2.14 9.23
C ARG A 290 -14.81 -3.23 8.63
N LEU A 291 -14.03 -3.90 9.45
CA LEU A 291 -13.24 -5.08 9.11
C LEU A 291 -13.63 -6.23 10.03
N ARG A 292 -13.89 -7.38 9.43
CA ARG A 292 -14.10 -8.65 10.12
C ARG A 292 -13.14 -9.67 9.53
N ALA A 293 -12.40 -10.38 10.37
CA ALA A 293 -11.50 -11.42 9.91
C ALA A 293 -11.71 -12.71 10.70
N SER A 294 -11.72 -13.83 9.99
CA SER A 294 -11.60 -15.16 10.58
C SER A 294 -10.13 -15.48 10.74
N VAL A 295 -9.65 -15.67 11.97
CA VAL A 295 -8.23 -15.79 12.28
C VAL A 295 -7.91 -17.07 13.07
N HIS A 296 -6.74 -17.65 12.81
CA HIS A 296 -6.25 -18.87 13.45
C HIS A 296 -4.89 -18.62 14.13
N PRO A 297 -4.85 -17.84 15.22
CA PRO A 297 -3.60 -17.55 15.89
C PRO A 297 -3.00 -18.83 16.50
N PRO A 298 -1.66 -18.96 16.58
CA PRO A 298 -0.99 -20.19 17.02
C PRO A 298 -1.39 -20.71 18.41
N GLN A 299 -1.90 -19.84 19.29
CA GLN A 299 -2.36 -20.22 20.63
C GLN A 299 -3.84 -20.61 20.68
N ALA A 300 -4.61 -20.37 19.62
CA ALA A 300 -6.01 -20.76 19.55
C ALA A 300 -6.15 -22.20 19.05
N ARG A 301 -7.12 -22.92 19.62
CA ARG A 301 -7.49 -24.28 19.18
C ARG A 301 -8.55 -24.29 18.08
N GLN A 302 -9.16 -23.14 17.81
CA GLN A 302 -10.24 -22.96 16.85
C GLN A 302 -10.14 -21.61 16.16
N GLU A 303 -10.95 -21.41 15.12
CA GLU A 303 -11.12 -20.10 14.49
C GLU A 303 -11.67 -19.08 15.49
N LEU A 304 -11.10 -17.87 15.48
CA LEU A 304 -11.59 -16.73 16.24
C LEU A 304 -11.96 -15.59 15.30
N ARG A 305 -12.86 -14.71 15.73
CA ARG A 305 -13.21 -13.50 14.99
C ARG A 305 -12.41 -12.30 15.48
N TYR A 306 -11.79 -11.60 14.56
CA TYR A 306 -11.12 -10.32 14.78
C TYR A 306 -11.93 -9.20 14.14
N HIS A 307 -12.16 -8.12 14.90
CA HIS A 307 -13.00 -7.01 14.48
C HIS A 307 -12.26 -5.69 14.69
N LEU A 308 -12.33 -4.83 13.67
CA LEU A 308 -11.94 -3.44 13.74
C LEU A 308 -12.99 -2.61 12.99
N ASP A 309 -13.17 -1.36 13.38
CA ASP A 309 -14.02 -0.42 12.66
C ASP A 309 -13.48 1.00 12.80
N TYR A 310 -14.18 1.95 12.17
CA TYR A 310 -13.84 3.37 12.16
C TYR A 310 -13.75 4.02 13.55
N THR A 311 -14.23 3.38 14.62
CA THR A 311 -14.08 3.89 16.00
C THR A 311 -12.72 3.55 16.61
N SER A 312 -11.91 2.75 15.92
CA SER A 312 -10.57 2.38 16.35
C SER A 312 -9.64 3.61 16.43
N GLU A 313 -8.82 3.68 17.49
CA GLU A 313 -7.80 4.73 17.67
C GLU A 313 -6.55 4.54 16.78
N LEU A 314 -6.55 3.51 15.93
CA LEU A 314 -5.46 3.24 15.00
C LEU A 314 -5.30 4.37 13.98
N ARG A 315 -4.05 4.73 13.69
CA ARG A 315 -3.73 5.82 12.74
C ARG A 315 -3.00 5.28 11.52
N SER A 316 -3.43 5.70 10.34
CA SER A 316 -2.67 5.43 9.12
C SER A 316 -1.35 6.20 9.13
N HIS A 317 -0.32 5.59 8.57
CA HIS A 317 0.92 6.27 8.16
C HIS A 317 0.98 6.46 6.65
N PHE A 318 -0.02 5.96 5.91
CA PHE A 318 -0.12 6.24 4.48
C PHE A 318 -0.63 7.66 4.29
N LYS A 319 -0.16 8.29 3.20
CA LYS A 319 -0.71 9.56 2.77
C LYS A 319 -1.91 9.28 1.91
N ALA A 320 -3.04 9.91 2.24
CA ALA A 320 -4.18 9.94 1.35
C ALA A 320 -3.75 10.46 -0.03
N SER A 321 -4.35 9.91 -1.07
CA SER A 321 -4.12 10.43 -2.41
C SER A 321 -4.51 11.90 -2.48
N GLY A 322 -3.80 12.67 -3.31
CA GLY A 322 -4.20 14.05 -3.59
C GLY A 322 -5.58 14.10 -4.24
N PRO A 323 -6.17 15.30 -4.35
CA PRO A 323 -7.47 15.45 -4.98
C PRO A 323 -7.43 15.14 -6.49
N PHE A 324 -6.29 15.06 -7.15
CA PHE A 324 -6.29 14.74 -8.58
C PHE A 324 -5.07 13.92 -8.91
N ASP A 325 -5.25 12.91 -9.75
CA ASP A 325 -4.20 12.04 -10.23
C ASP A 325 -3.46 12.70 -11.39
N SER A 326 -4.11 13.65 -12.06
CA SER A 326 -3.53 14.46 -13.13
C SER A 326 -3.96 15.94 -13.11
N ARG A 327 -3.15 16.79 -13.75
CA ARG A 327 -3.53 18.19 -14.00
C ARG A 327 -4.78 18.32 -14.87
N LEU A 328 -4.99 17.36 -15.77
CA LEU A 328 -6.15 17.34 -16.66
C LEU A 328 -7.47 17.21 -15.86
N GLU A 329 -7.50 16.31 -14.89
CA GLU A 329 -8.64 16.17 -13.97
C GLU A 329 -8.82 17.44 -13.12
N ALA A 330 -7.73 17.98 -12.56
CA ALA A 330 -7.77 19.19 -11.75
C ALA A 330 -8.35 20.39 -12.52
N ASP A 331 -7.86 20.60 -13.75
CA ASP A 331 -8.32 21.67 -14.63
C ASP A 331 -9.78 21.47 -15.05
N PHE A 332 -10.21 20.23 -15.27
CA PHE A 332 -11.60 19.90 -15.61
C PHE A 332 -12.57 20.23 -14.48
N ALA A 333 -12.26 19.80 -13.25
CA ALA A 333 -13.05 20.09 -12.06
C ALA A 333 -13.12 21.59 -11.79
N HIS A 334 -11.97 22.29 -11.87
CA HIS A 334 -11.90 23.74 -11.70
C HIS A 334 -12.74 24.48 -12.76
N ASP A 335 -12.62 24.10 -14.03
CA ASP A 335 -13.42 24.68 -15.11
C ASP A 335 -14.93 24.45 -14.86
N PHE A 336 -15.33 23.30 -14.31
CA PHE A 336 -16.74 22.99 -14.01
C PHE A 336 -17.29 23.91 -12.93
N GLU A 337 -16.58 24.03 -11.80
CA GLU A 337 -16.97 24.90 -10.69
C GLU A 337 -17.11 26.36 -11.14
N GLN A 338 -16.12 26.88 -11.88
CA GLN A 338 -16.09 28.28 -12.30
C GLN A 338 -17.15 28.62 -13.35
N LYS A 339 -17.37 27.73 -14.34
CA LYS A 339 -18.19 28.06 -15.52
C LYS A 339 -19.63 27.58 -15.41
N ILE A 340 -19.86 26.50 -14.67
CA ILE A 340 -21.14 25.79 -14.64
C ILE A 340 -21.79 25.81 -13.26
N GLY A 341 -21.01 25.78 -12.17
CA GLY A 341 -21.51 25.70 -10.80
C GLY A 341 -22.62 26.71 -10.45
N GLN A 342 -22.66 27.88 -11.10
CA GLN A 342 -23.74 28.87 -10.91
C GLN A 342 -24.88 28.79 -11.95
N LYS A 343 -24.64 28.22 -13.13
CA LYS A 343 -25.54 28.26 -14.30
C LYS A 343 -26.41 27.01 -14.47
N ARG A 344 -25.93 25.81 -14.12
CA ARG A 344 -26.69 24.55 -14.22
C ARG A 344 -26.84 23.89 -12.85
N LYS A 345 -27.57 24.58 -11.94
CA LYS A 345 -27.88 24.23 -10.52
C LYS A 345 -28.65 22.90 -10.29
N HIS A 346 -28.38 21.90 -11.09
CA HIS A 346 -28.98 20.58 -10.95
C HIS A 346 -27.96 19.49 -11.20
N TRP A 347 -26.74 19.77 -11.67
CA TRP A 347 -25.68 18.77 -11.72
C TRP A 347 -24.61 19.13 -10.71
N ARG A 348 -24.34 18.19 -9.81
CA ARG A 348 -23.18 18.19 -8.93
C ARG A 348 -22.11 17.31 -9.53
N LEU A 349 -20.87 17.78 -9.55
CA LEU A 349 -19.72 16.98 -9.93
C LEU A 349 -19.09 16.41 -8.67
N GLU A 350 -19.15 15.10 -8.51
CA GLU A 350 -18.42 14.38 -7.48
C GLU A 350 -17.22 13.65 -8.09
N ARG A 351 -16.24 13.35 -7.26
CA ARG A 351 -15.00 12.70 -7.67
C ARG A 351 -14.96 11.29 -7.15
N GLU A 352 -14.62 10.35 -8.03
CA GLU A 352 -14.38 8.94 -7.70
C GLU A 352 -15.43 8.34 -6.74
N SER A 353 -16.70 8.77 -6.88
CA SER A 353 -17.79 8.44 -5.96
C SER A 353 -18.49 7.13 -6.29
N GLU A 354 -18.01 6.43 -7.32
CA GLU A 354 -18.52 5.14 -7.74
C GLU A 354 -17.39 4.27 -8.29
N VAL A 355 -17.52 2.97 -8.08
CA VAL A 355 -16.59 1.94 -8.53
C VAL A 355 -17.38 0.93 -9.35
N LEU A 356 -16.94 0.74 -10.59
CA LEU A 356 -17.42 -0.29 -11.48
C LEU A 356 -16.70 -1.60 -11.12
N LEU A 357 -17.46 -2.55 -10.59
CA LEU A 357 -16.98 -3.88 -10.24
C LEU A 357 -16.91 -4.72 -11.52
N LEU A 358 -15.72 -5.25 -11.82
CA LEU A 358 -15.47 -6.17 -12.93
C LEU A 358 -15.09 -7.54 -12.34
N ASP A 359 -15.14 -8.60 -13.14
CA ASP A 359 -14.96 -9.98 -12.66
C ASP A 359 -13.72 -10.17 -11.77
N ASP A 360 -12.55 -9.68 -12.20
CA ASP A 360 -11.26 -9.87 -11.51
C ASP A 360 -10.57 -8.56 -11.10
N THR A 361 -11.24 -7.42 -11.29
CA THR A 361 -10.68 -6.09 -11.04
C THR A 361 -11.80 -5.08 -10.81
N VAL A 362 -11.44 -3.87 -10.39
CA VAL A 362 -12.36 -2.72 -10.44
C VAL A 362 -11.89 -1.65 -11.43
N MET A 363 -12.83 -0.84 -11.89
CA MET A 363 -12.60 0.44 -12.57
C MET A 363 -13.18 1.55 -11.70
N ILE A 364 -12.39 2.60 -11.46
CA ILE A 364 -12.80 3.77 -10.65
C ILE A 364 -12.78 4.94 -11.62
N PRO A 365 -13.95 5.44 -12.07
CA PRO A 365 -14.02 6.62 -12.91
C PRO A 365 -13.53 7.88 -12.16
N ASP A 366 -12.91 8.80 -12.88
CA ASP A 366 -12.39 10.05 -12.31
C ASP A 366 -13.50 10.92 -11.68
N PHE A 367 -14.67 10.99 -12.33
CA PHE A 367 -15.79 11.82 -11.88
C PHE A 367 -17.16 11.17 -12.04
N THR A 368 -18.13 11.70 -11.30
CA THR A 368 -19.56 11.38 -11.42
C THR A 368 -20.37 12.67 -11.44
N PHE A 369 -21.13 12.89 -12.51
CA PHE A 369 -22.20 13.89 -12.51
C PHE A 369 -23.44 13.29 -11.84
N ILE A 370 -23.97 13.97 -10.83
CA ILE A 370 -25.17 13.55 -10.08
C ILE A 370 -26.23 14.65 -10.20
N ASP A 371 -27.46 14.26 -10.57
CA ASP A 371 -28.57 15.22 -10.60
C ASP A 371 -28.98 15.55 -9.15
N GLU A 372 -28.86 16.80 -8.73
CA GLU A 372 -29.20 17.27 -7.38
C GLU A 372 -30.69 17.11 -7.05
N GLN A 373 -31.55 16.95 -8.06
CA GLN A 373 -32.99 16.75 -7.89
C GLN A 373 -33.39 15.28 -7.91
N ASP A 374 -32.52 14.41 -8.43
CA ASP A 374 -32.75 12.97 -8.56
C ASP A 374 -31.39 12.25 -8.53
N GLU A 375 -30.91 11.91 -7.33
CA GLU A 375 -29.58 11.32 -7.14
C GLU A 375 -29.40 9.96 -7.85
N THR A 376 -30.48 9.35 -8.35
CA THR A 376 -30.41 8.13 -9.17
C THR A 376 -29.91 8.38 -10.59
N ARG A 377 -29.99 9.64 -11.07
CA ARG A 377 -29.47 10.06 -12.37
C ARG A 377 -27.99 10.38 -12.23
N ARG A 378 -27.15 9.43 -12.62
CA ARG A 378 -25.69 9.51 -12.48
C ARG A 378 -25.02 9.25 -13.81
N ILE A 379 -24.07 10.10 -14.19
CA ILE A 379 -23.21 9.89 -15.38
C ILE A 379 -21.76 9.86 -14.92
N LEU A 380 -21.12 8.72 -15.09
CA LEU A 380 -19.71 8.51 -14.80
C LEU A 380 -18.87 9.12 -15.92
N VAL A 381 -17.73 9.69 -15.56
CA VAL A 381 -16.81 10.32 -16.51
C VAL A 381 -15.40 9.86 -16.24
N GLU A 382 -14.73 9.40 -17.30
CA GLU A 382 -13.34 8.97 -17.27
C GLU A 382 -12.51 9.78 -18.25
N LEU A 383 -11.42 10.39 -17.79
CA LEU A 383 -10.49 11.13 -18.63
C LEU A 383 -9.36 10.22 -19.10
N VAL A 384 -9.17 10.19 -20.42
CA VAL A 384 -8.15 9.40 -21.09
C VAL A 384 -7.15 10.35 -21.75
N GLY A 385 -6.15 10.76 -20.97
CA GLY A 385 -5.09 11.69 -21.41
C GLY A 385 -3.68 11.10 -21.49
N PHE A 386 -3.48 9.83 -21.10
CA PHE A 386 -2.15 9.23 -20.97
C PHE A 386 -1.81 8.29 -22.13
N TRP A 387 -0.66 8.51 -22.78
CA TRP A 387 -0.29 7.87 -24.06
C TRP A 387 0.40 6.52 -23.96
N HIS A 388 0.76 6.05 -22.77
CA HIS A 388 1.53 4.81 -22.66
C HIS A 388 0.75 3.61 -23.21
N PRO A 389 1.24 2.88 -24.24
CA PRO A 389 0.43 1.92 -24.98
C PRO A 389 -0.15 0.78 -24.13
N THR A 390 0.61 0.25 -23.17
CA THR A 390 0.13 -0.83 -22.29
C THR A 390 -0.91 -0.35 -21.28
N TYR A 391 -0.86 0.92 -20.87
CA TYR A 391 -1.85 1.51 -19.99
C TYR A 391 -3.18 1.71 -20.73
N LEU A 392 -3.10 2.27 -21.93
CA LEU A 392 -4.26 2.58 -22.76
C LEU A 392 -5.02 1.31 -23.16
N ARG A 393 -4.30 0.25 -23.58
CA ARG A 393 -4.90 -1.07 -23.86
C ARG A 393 -5.65 -1.63 -22.65
N ARG A 394 -5.01 -1.68 -21.47
CA ARG A 394 -5.65 -2.15 -20.24
C ARG A 394 -6.87 -1.31 -19.84
N LYS A 395 -6.83 0.00 -20.08
CA LYS A 395 -7.97 0.89 -19.80
C LYS A 395 -9.14 0.57 -20.73
N ILE A 396 -8.88 0.41 -22.04
CA ILE A 396 -9.89 0.03 -23.03
C ILE A 396 -10.50 -1.34 -22.68
N GLU A 397 -9.68 -2.33 -22.33
CA GLU A 397 -10.16 -3.65 -21.88
C GLU A 397 -11.11 -3.55 -20.68
N LYS A 398 -10.83 -2.66 -19.71
CA LYS A 398 -11.71 -2.43 -18.56
C LYS A 398 -13.02 -1.76 -18.94
N VAL A 399 -12.98 -0.77 -19.83
CA VAL A 399 -14.20 -0.11 -20.34
C VAL A 399 -15.07 -1.14 -21.07
N LYS A 400 -14.45 -2.00 -21.91
CA LYS A 400 -15.14 -3.10 -22.59
C LYS A 400 -15.70 -4.11 -21.60
N ALA A 401 -14.97 -4.49 -20.56
CA ALA A 401 -15.47 -5.40 -19.52
C ALA A 401 -16.64 -4.78 -18.72
N ALA A 402 -16.61 -3.46 -18.50
CA ALA A 402 -17.62 -2.76 -17.72
C ALA A 402 -19.00 -2.72 -18.39
N GLN A 403 -19.05 -2.72 -19.74
CA GLN A 403 -20.29 -2.57 -20.54
C GLN A 403 -21.22 -1.49 -19.93
N CYS A 404 -20.66 -0.35 -19.55
CA CYS A 404 -21.37 0.65 -18.76
C CYS A 404 -21.98 1.73 -19.67
N LYS A 405 -23.31 1.73 -19.77
CA LYS A 405 -24.10 2.71 -20.57
C LYS A 405 -24.03 4.13 -20.04
N HIS A 406 -23.84 4.28 -18.73
CA HIS A 406 -23.80 5.58 -18.06
C HIS A 406 -22.36 6.08 -17.83
N LEU A 407 -21.41 5.58 -18.61
CA LEU A 407 -20.01 6.02 -18.61
C LEU A 407 -19.71 6.84 -19.87
N LEU A 408 -19.14 8.03 -19.67
CA LEU A 408 -18.63 8.93 -20.69
C LEU A 408 -17.10 8.98 -20.66
N LEU A 409 -16.47 8.61 -21.76
CA LEU A 409 -15.02 8.68 -21.94
C LEU A 409 -14.63 9.99 -22.61
N LEU A 410 -13.78 10.79 -21.97
CA LEU A 410 -13.18 11.97 -22.56
C LEU A 410 -11.77 11.62 -23.05
N VAL A 411 -11.60 11.48 -24.37
CA VAL A 411 -10.37 10.93 -24.95
C VAL A 411 -9.54 11.99 -25.66
N TYR A 412 -8.27 12.12 -25.30
CA TYR A 412 -7.35 13.03 -25.97
C TYR A 412 -7.01 12.54 -27.39
N LYS A 413 -7.27 13.37 -28.42
CA LYS A 413 -7.02 13.03 -29.84
C LYS A 413 -5.56 12.75 -30.19
N GLY A 414 -4.62 13.23 -29.38
CA GLY A 414 -3.19 12.96 -29.59
C GLY A 414 -2.74 11.57 -29.11
N LEU A 415 -3.65 10.74 -28.61
CA LEU A 415 -3.38 9.34 -28.31
C LEU A 415 -3.46 8.50 -29.58
N ASN A 416 -2.69 7.42 -29.65
CA ASN A 416 -2.74 6.48 -30.77
C ASN A 416 -3.94 5.51 -30.63
N VAL A 417 -5.15 6.07 -30.54
CA VAL A 417 -6.44 5.37 -30.49
C VAL A 417 -7.46 6.11 -31.34
N THR A 418 -8.40 5.34 -31.88
CA THR A 418 -9.48 5.81 -32.74
C THR A 418 -10.83 5.42 -32.14
N GLU A 419 -11.92 5.90 -32.73
CA GLU A 419 -13.28 5.49 -32.37
C GLU A 419 -13.47 3.97 -32.49
N GLU A 420 -12.76 3.31 -33.42
CA GLU A 420 -12.82 1.86 -33.63
C GLU A 420 -12.39 1.06 -32.40
N ASP A 421 -11.44 1.57 -31.62
CA ASP A 421 -10.95 0.91 -30.40
C ASP A 421 -12.05 0.79 -29.32
N PHE A 422 -13.10 1.61 -29.41
CA PHE A 422 -14.20 1.69 -28.45
C PHE A 422 -15.53 1.16 -28.97
N GLN A 423 -15.61 0.66 -30.21
CA GLN A 423 -16.86 0.19 -30.83
C GLN A 423 -17.56 -0.96 -30.07
N GLU A 424 -16.80 -1.76 -29.33
CA GLU A 424 -17.32 -2.88 -28.52
C GLU A 424 -17.74 -2.45 -27.11
N THR A 425 -17.82 -1.15 -26.84
CA THR A 425 -18.23 -0.60 -25.54
C THR A 425 -19.63 -0.03 -25.61
N GLU A 426 -20.41 -0.15 -24.53
CA GLU A 426 -21.69 0.56 -24.39
C GLU A 426 -21.52 2.01 -23.89
N SER A 427 -20.28 2.44 -23.66
CA SER A 427 -19.92 3.76 -23.15
C SER A 427 -19.88 4.80 -24.26
N GLU A 428 -20.23 6.04 -23.94
CA GLU A 428 -20.14 7.16 -24.87
C GLU A 428 -18.70 7.70 -24.91
N VAL A 429 -18.24 8.14 -26.08
CA VAL A 429 -16.87 8.63 -26.25
C VAL A 429 -16.87 10.02 -26.87
N LEU A 430 -16.18 10.97 -26.21
CA LEU A 430 -15.98 12.32 -26.70
C LEU A 430 -14.49 12.61 -26.85
N PHE A 431 -14.05 12.83 -28.09
CA PHE A 431 -12.66 13.13 -28.39
C PHE A 431 -12.35 14.65 -28.32
N PHE A 432 -11.29 15.03 -27.61
CA PHE A 432 -10.86 16.43 -27.47
C PHE A 432 -9.40 16.66 -27.90
N GLN A 433 -9.07 17.88 -28.36
CA GLN A 433 -7.73 18.19 -28.90
C GLN A 433 -6.72 18.75 -27.89
N GLN A 434 -7.15 19.55 -26.92
CA GLN A 434 -6.25 20.16 -25.91
C GLN A 434 -6.82 19.96 -24.51
N LYS A 435 -8.08 20.35 -24.33
CA LYS A 435 -8.86 20.08 -23.12
C LYS A 435 -10.32 19.77 -23.46
N PRO A 436 -11.05 19.04 -22.62
CA PRO A 436 -12.48 18.85 -22.78
C PRO A 436 -13.23 20.18 -22.76
N VAL A 437 -14.11 20.41 -23.75
CA VAL A 437 -14.96 21.59 -23.78
C VAL A 437 -16.22 21.29 -22.97
N LEU A 438 -16.35 21.92 -21.80
CA LEU A 438 -17.44 21.64 -20.87
C LEU A 438 -18.85 21.80 -21.45
N LYS A 439 -19.03 22.70 -22.42
CA LYS A 439 -20.33 22.85 -23.08
C LYS A 439 -20.72 21.55 -23.77
N ASP A 440 -19.82 21.00 -24.58
CA ASP A 440 -20.01 19.77 -25.35
C ASP A 440 -20.16 18.56 -24.42
N VAL A 441 -19.35 18.51 -23.36
CA VAL A 441 -19.45 17.47 -22.32
C VAL A 441 -20.83 17.50 -21.66
N MET A 442 -21.32 18.68 -21.26
CA MET A 442 -22.60 18.77 -20.57
C MET A 442 -23.81 18.54 -21.49
N GLU A 443 -23.73 18.91 -22.76
CA GLU A 443 -24.76 18.56 -23.76
C GLU A 443 -24.87 17.03 -23.90
N LEU A 444 -23.73 16.33 -23.92
CA LEU A 444 -23.69 14.88 -23.98
C LEU A 444 -24.17 14.23 -22.67
N VAL A 445 -23.77 14.74 -21.51
CA VAL A 445 -24.26 14.29 -20.18
C VAL A 445 -25.79 14.41 -20.10
N GLU A 446 -26.36 15.53 -20.56
CA GLU A 446 -27.82 15.71 -20.59
C GLU A 446 -28.50 14.74 -21.54
N ALA A 447 -27.96 14.54 -22.75
CA ALA A 447 -28.50 13.59 -23.72
C ALA A 447 -28.41 12.13 -23.24
N MET A 448 -27.31 11.75 -22.58
CA MET A 448 -27.16 10.45 -21.93
C MET A 448 -28.19 10.27 -20.82
N ALA A 449 -28.32 11.27 -19.94
CA ALA A 449 -29.26 11.20 -18.83
C ALA A 449 -30.71 11.09 -19.30
N GLU A 450 -31.10 11.82 -20.35
CA GLU A 450 -32.44 11.75 -20.94
C GLU A 450 -32.71 10.37 -21.57
N ARG A 451 -31.74 9.82 -22.30
CA ARG A 451 -31.86 8.49 -22.93
C ARG A 451 -31.97 7.35 -21.91
N MET A 452 -31.26 7.44 -20.78
CA MET A 452 -31.22 6.36 -19.79
C MET A 452 -32.31 6.47 -18.72
N TYR A 453 -32.55 7.67 -18.22
CA TYR A 453 -33.46 7.90 -17.09
C TYR A 453 -34.78 8.58 -17.51
N GLY A 454 -34.93 8.89 -18.80
CA GLY A 454 -36.09 9.56 -19.34
C GLY A 454 -36.10 11.08 -19.11
N PRO A 455 -37.14 11.77 -19.62
CA PRO A 455 -37.26 13.21 -19.48
C PRO A 455 -37.29 13.61 -18.01
N ARG A 456 -36.78 14.81 -17.71
CA ARG A 456 -36.78 15.34 -16.34
C ARG A 456 -38.22 15.48 -15.83
N PRO A 457 -38.53 15.11 -14.58
CA PRO A 457 -39.82 15.43 -13.97
C PRO A 457 -40.03 16.94 -14.01
N ALA A 458 -41.13 17.40 -14.60
CA ALA A 458 -41.42 18.83 -14.70
C ALA A 458 -41.44 19.44 -13.29
N GLN A 459 -40.69 20.53 -13.07
CA GLN A 459 -40.74 21.28 -11.81
C GLN A 459 -42.20 21.54 -11.45
N THR A 460 -42.68 20.95 -10.36
CA THR A 460 -43.94 21.35 -9.74
C THR A 460 -43.74 22.79 -9.28
N ARG A 461 -44.03 23.76 -10.16
CA ARG A 461 -44.14 25.16 -9.81
C ARG A 461 -45.18 25.21 -8.70
N LYS A 462 -44.74 25.31 -7.44
CA LYS A 462 -45.58 25.73 -6.33
C LYS A 462 -46.15 27.09 -6.75
N ARG A 463 -47.35 27.08 -7.34
CA ARG A 463 -48.17 28.27 -7.53
C ARG A 463 -48.29 28.87 -6.13
N LYS A 464 -47.58 29.98 -5.88
CA LYS A 464 -47.90 30.87 -4.77
C LYS A 464 -49.37 31.20 -4.92
N ARG A 465 -50.22 30.58 -4.10
CA ARG A 465 -51.58 31.08 -3.88
C ARG A 465 -51.39 32.44 -3.23
N LYS A 466 -51.80 33.47 -3.97
CA LYS A 466 -51.98 34.83 -3.45
C LYS A 466 -53.04 34.82 -2.36
#